data_AF-A0A497CWK7-F1
#
_entry.id   AF-A0A497CWK7-F1
#
_cell.length_a   1.000
_cell.length_b   1.000
_cell.length_c   1.000
_cell.angle_alpha   90.00
_cell.angle_beta   90.00
_cell.angle_gamma   90.00
#
_symmetry.space_group_name_H-M   'P 1'
#
loop_
_entity.id
_entity.type
_entity.pdbx_description
1 polymer ?
#
loop_
_entity_poly.entity_id
_entity_poly.type
_entity_poly.pdbx_seq_one_letter_code
_entity_poly.pdbx_strand_id
1 'polypeptide(L)' 'MIKKGFIIFLMLLAGIIYSCESHYTPKPRGYFRIDMPEKNYAHFDTSYPYAFEYPVYAYIEPSRHAREDENSWINI' A
#
# COMPACT_ATOMS: atom_id res chain seq x y z
N MET A 1 47.18 4.42 45.80
CA MET A 1 46.19 3.37 46.11
C MET A 1 44.84 3.78 45.52
N ILE A 2 44.38 3.12 44.46
CA ILE A 2 43.09 3.41 43.84
C ILE A 2 41.98 2.91 44.79
N LYS A 3 41.07 3.80 45.19
CA LYS A 3 39.99 3.46 46.12
C LYS A 3 38.96 2.57 45.40
N LYS A 4 38.50 1.49 46.03
CA LYS A 4 37.51 0.56 45.45
C LYS A 4 36.25 1.26 44.93
N GLY A 5 35.81 2.33 45.58
CA GLY A 5 34.68 3.16 45.13
C GLY A 5 34.91 3.85 43.77
N PHE A 6 36.15 4.22 43.45
CA PHE A 6 36.48 4.80 42.15
C PHE A 6 36.36 3.77 41.01
N ILE A 7 36.73 2.50 41.27
CA ILE A 7 36.60 1.41 40.30
C ILE A 7 35.12 1.09 40.04
N ILE A 8 34.30 1.06 41.09
CA ILE A 8 32.85 0.81 40.97
C ILE A 8 32.17 1.94 40.17
N PHE A 9 32.54 3.19 40.45
CA PHE A 9 32.06 4.34 39.69
C PHE A 9 32.43 4.25 38.20
N LEU A 10 33.65 3.84 37.88
CA LEU A 10 34.10 3.67 36.50
C LEU A 10 33.35 2.54 35.76
N MET A 11 33.05 1.43 36.45
CA MET A 11 32.23 0.35 35.87
C MET A 11 30.80 0.78 35.59
N LEU A 12 30.18 1.53 36.51
CA LEU A 12 28.84 2.07 36.30
C LEU A 12 28.82 3.05 35.13
N LEU A 13 29.82 3.92 35.02
CA LEU A 13 29.95 4.85 33.91
C LEU A 13 30.12 4.13 32.57
N ALA A 14 30.92 3.06 32.53
CA ALA A 14 31.13 2.25 31.33
C ALA A 14 29.84 1.56 30.84
N GLY A 15 28.96 1.13 31.75
CA GLY A 15 27.68 0.52 31.40
C GLY A 15 26.66 1.51 30.79
N ILE A 16 26.76 2.80 31.11
CA ILE A 16 25.85 3.82 30.57
C ILE A 16 26.24 4.23 29.15
N ILE A 17 27.54 4.22 28.83
CA ILE A 17 28.06 4.66 27.53
C ILE A 17 28.11 3.55 26.47
N TYR A 18 27.90 2.29 26.86
CA TYR A 18 27.97 1.14 25.96
C TYR A 18 26.57 0.57 25.71
N SER A 19 25.92 1.03 24.64
CA SER A 19 24.69 0.42 24.12
C SER A 19 25.00 -0.33 22.81
N CYS A 20 24.31 -1.46 22.59
CA CYS A 20 24.40 -2.20 21.34
C CYS A 20 23.31 -1.69 20.39
N GLU A 21 23.68 -0.88 19.41
CA GLU A 21 22.76 -0.47 18.34
C GLU A 21 22.85 -1.49 17.20
N SER A 22 21.74 -2.17 16.89
CA SER A 22 21.65 -2.99 15.68
C SER A 22 21.15 -2.13 14.53
N HIS A 23 21.96 -1.96 13.49
CA HIS A 23 21.48 -1.34 12.25
C HIS A 23 20.38 -2.21 11.62
N TYR A 24 19.13 -1.72 11.68
CA TYR A 24 18.00 -2.38 11.03
C TYR A 24 18.05 -2.15 9.52
N THR A 25 18.11 -3.23 8.75
CA THR A 25 17.95 -3.16 7.29
C THR A 25 16.48 -3.37 6.94
N PRO A 26 15.79 -2.39 6.33
CA PRO A 26 14.40 -2.57 5.94
C PRO A 26 14.26 -3.67 4.91
N LYS A 27 13.20 -4.47 5.03
CA LYS A 27 12.90 -5.53 4.06
C LYS A 27 12.63 -4.91 2.67
N PRO A 28 12.99 -5.60 1.57
CA PRO A 28 12.60 -5.18 0.23
C PRO A 28 11.08 -5.05 0.08
N ARG A 29 10.63 -4.17 -0.82
CA ARG A 29 9.20 -4.07 -1.15
C ARG A 29 8.74 -5.38 -1.80
N GLY A 30 7.69 -5.97 -1.25
CA GLY A 30 6.99 -7.09 -1.88
C GLY A 30 5.98 -6.57 -2.89
N TYR A 31 5.88 -7.22 -4.04
CA TYR A 31 4.83 -7.00 -5.03
C TYR A 31 3.94 -8.25 -5.09
N PHE A 32 2.67 -8.06 -5.46
CA PHE A 32 1.77 -9.18 -5.67
C PHE A 32 2.27 -10.05 -6.83
N ARG A 33 2.40 -11.36 -6.57
CA ARG A 33 2.65 -12.37 -7.61
C ARG A 33 1.31 -12.94 -8.04
N ILE A 34 0.51 -12.13 -8.72
CA ILE A 34 -0.78 -12.52 -9.29
C ILE A 34 -0.70 -12.43 -10.80
N ASP A 35 -1.23 -13.45 -11.47
CA ASP A 35 -1.42 -13.40 -12.91
C ASP A 35 -2.69 -12.58 -13.18
N MET A 36 -2.55 -11.52 -13.97
CA MET A 36 -3.69 -10.72 -14.42
C MET A 36 -4.31 -11.39 -15.66
N PRO A 37 -5.64 -11.27 -15.86
CA PRO A 37 -6.26 -11.70 -17.10
C PRO A 37 -5.66 -10.96 -18.30
N GLU A 38 -5.80 -11.56 -19.47
CA GLU A 38 -5.35 -10.94 -20.71
C GLU A 38 -6.02 -9.59 -20.93
N LYS A 39 -5.24 -8.59 -21.34
CA LYS A 39 -5.71 -7.22 -21.57
C LYS A 39 -6.45 -7.13 -22.90
N ASN A 40 -7.73 -7.48 -22.87
CA ASN A 40 -8.64 -7.35 -23.98
C ASN A 40 -9.72 -6.32 -23.63
N TYR A 41 -10.01 -5.42 -24.57
CA TYR A 41 -10.94 -4.31 -24.36
C TYR A 41 -12.07 -4.32 -25.39
N ALA A 42 -13.26 -3.93 -24.95
CA ALA A 42 -14.40 -3.63 -25.80
C ALA A 42 -14.66 -2.12 -25.81
N HIS A 43 -15.14 -1.60 -26.94
CA HIS A 43 -15.57 -0.22 -27.03
C HIS A 43 -16.98 -0.08 -26.50
N PHE A 44 -17.20 0.87 -25.59
CA PHE A 44 -18.52 1.23 -25.08
C PHE A 44 -19.24 2.13 -26.09
N ASP A 45 -19.78 1.52 -27.14
CA ASP A 45 -20.56 2.17 -28.20
C ASP A 45 -22.06 2.04 -27.91
N THR A 46 -22.60 2.98 -27.14
CA THR A 46 -24.01 2.96 -26.69
C THR A 46 -24.65 4.34 -26.83
N SER A 47 -25.94 4.45 -26.51
CA SER A 47 -26.67 5.73 -26.55
C SER A 47 -26.33 6.71 -25.42
N TYR A 48 -25.37 6.37 -24.55
CA TYR A 48 -24.92 7.24 -23.46
C TYR A 48 -24.10 8.42 -24.03
N PRO A 49 -24.05 9.57 -23.33
CA PRO A 49 -23.34 10.75 -23.81
C PRO A 49 -21.80 10.65 -23.70
N TYR A 50 -21.25 9.44 -23.58
CA TYR A 50 -19.83 9.15 -23.43
C TYR A 50 -19.49 7.79 -24.03
N ALA A 51 -18.23 7.63 -24.43
CA ALA A 51 -17.66 6.39 -24.95
C ALA A 51 -16.27 6.17 -24.34
N PHE A 52 -15.94 4.92 -24.05
CA PHE A 52 -14.66 4.53 -23.46
C PHE A 52 -14.38 3.05 -23.75
N GLU A 53 -13.16 2.61 -23.50
CA GLU A 53 -12.80 1.19 -23.59
C GLU A 53 -12.85 0.54 -22.21
N TYR A 54 -13.37 -0.68 -22.14
CA TYR A 54 -13.45 -1.43 -20.90
C TYR A 54 -13.01 -2.87 -21.06
N PRO A 55 -12.48 -3.51 -20.00
CA PRO A 55 -12.02 -4.89 -20.09
C PRO A 55 -13.18 -5.83 -20.44
N VAL A 56 -12.95 -6.78 -21.36
CA VAL A 56 -13.99 -7.74 -21.80
C VAL A 56 -14.54 -8.62 -20.68
N TYR A 57 -13.84 -8.70 -19.55
CA TYR A 57 -14.26 -9.44 -18.36
C TYR A 57 -15.08 -8.60 -17.36
N ALA A 58 -15.33 -7.32 -17.64
CA ALA A 58 -16.13 -6.43 -16.80
C ALA A 58 -17.62 -6.48 -17.18
N TYR A 59 -18.49 -6.11 -16.24
CA TYR A 59 -19.94 -6.10 -16.42
C TYR A 59 -20.48 -4.71 -16.16
N ILE A 60 -21.31 -4.21 -17.07
CA ILE A 60 -21.89 -2.87 -16.97
C ILE A 60 -23.26 -2.97 -16.34
N GLU A 61 -23.48 -2.24 -15.26
CA GLU A 61 -24.76 -2.19 -14.53
C GLU A 61 -25.21 -0.75 -14.33
N PRO A 62 -26.52 -0.44 -14.39
CA PRO A 62 -27.02 0.88 -13.98
C PRO A 62 -26.67 1.18 -12.52
N SER A 63 -26.35 2.44 -12.22
CA SER A 63 -26.07 2.84 -10.84
C SER A 63 -27.34 2.76 -9.98
N ARG A 64 -27.24 2.05 -8.84
CA ARG A 64 -28.33 1.97 -7.85
C ARG A 64 -28.55 3.25 -7.06
N HIS A 65 -27.61 4.20 -7.15
CA HIS A 65 -27.63 5.47 -6.43
C HIS A 65 -27.88 6.67 -7.34
N ALA A 66 -28.12 6.45 -8.63
CA ALA A 66 -28.52 7.51 -9.54
C ALA A 66 -29.83 8.14 -9.07
N ARG A 67 -29.88 9.46 -9.11
CA ARG A 67 -31.15 10.20 -8.95
C ARG A 67 -32.04 9.92 -10.16
N GLU A 68 -33.34 10.19 -10.04
CA GLU A 68 -34.31 9.98 -11.13
C GLU A 68 -33.98 10.78 -12.40
N ASP A 69 -33.30 11.92 -12.27
CA ASP A 69 -32.84 12.77 -13.37
C ASP A 69 -31.48 12.36 -13.96
N GLU A 70 -30.86 11.31 -13.43
CA GLU A 70 -29.47 10.94 -13.65
C GLU A 70 -29.34 9.57 -14.36
N ASN A 71 -30.06 9.40 -15.46
CA ASN A 71 -30.16 8.12 -16.21
C ASN A 71 -28.84 7.62 -16.84
N SER A 72 -27.78 8.44 -16.82
CA SER A 72 -26.52 8.14 -17.49
C SER A 72 -25.44 7.55 -16.57
N TRP A 73 -25.71 7.28 -15.29
CA TRP A 73 -24.72 6.67 -14.40
C TRP A 73 -24.72 5.15 -14.48
N ILE A 74 -23.54 4.59 -14.70
CA ILE A 74 -23.28 3.15 -14.76
C ILE A 74 -22.13 2.77 -13.82
N ASN A 75 -22.15 1.52 -13.37
CA ASN A 75 -21.05 0.82 -12.73
C ASN A 75 -20.41 -0.12 -13.74
N ILE A 76 -19.11 -0.34 -13.60
CA ILE A 76 -18.32 -1.23 -14.45
C ILE A 76 -17.23 -1.95 -13.65
#